data_AF-A0AAE9YNU4-F1
#
_entry.id   AF-A0AAE9YNU4-F1
#
_cell.length_a   1.000
_cell.length_b   1.000
_cell.length_c   1.000
_cell.angle_alpha   90.00
_cell.angle_beta   90.00
_cell.angle_gamma   90.00
#
_symmetry.space_group_name_H-M   'P 1'
#
loop_
_entity.id
_entity.type
_entity.pdbx_description
1 polymer ?
#
loop_
_entity_poly.entity_id
_entity_poly.type
_entity_poly.pdbx_seq_one_letter_code
_entity_poly.pdbx_strand_id
1 'polypeptide(L)' 'MSSLLEKPIPPADDDCCGGGACNPCVWDHYYAELQQWRIAQAKANEAAANEQAKADSQ' A
#
# COMPACT_ATOMS: atom_id res chain seq x y z
N MET A 1 9.30 9.71 -12.72
CA MET A 1 9.31 9.59 -11.25
C MET A 1 8.13 8.71 -10.87
N SER A 2 8.34 7.40 -10.88
CA SER A 2 7.32 6.42 -10.49
C SER A 2 7.13 6.55 -8.99
N SER A 3 6.19 7.38 -8.55
CA SER A 3 5.83 7.50 -7.14
C SER A 3 5.10 6.21 -6.72
N LEU A 4 5.86 5.14 -6.57
CA LEU A 4 5.43 3.96 -5.84
C LEU A 4 5.10 4.45 -4.44
N LEU A 5 3.83 4.37 -4.04
CA LEU A 5 3.47 4.60 -2.65
C LEU A 5 4.39 3.76 -1.77
N GLU A 6 4.90 4.34 -0.69
CA GLU A 6 5.68 3.59 0.29
C GLU A 6 4.76 2.69 1.10
N LYS A 7 5.26 1.52 1.50
CA LYS A 7 4.46 0.56 2.25
C LYS A 7 4.18 1.15 3.63
N PRO A 8 2.91 1.26 4.06
CA PRO A 8 2.61 1.78 5.39
C PRO A 8 3.19 0.86 6.46
N ILE A 9 3.62 1.45 7.56
CA ILE A 9 4.20 0.74 8.70
C ILE A 9 3.05 0.36 9.64
N PRO A 10 2.95 -0.92 10.07
CA PRO A 10 1.91 -1.33 11.00
C PRO A 10 2.05 -0.57 12.33
N PRO A 11 0.95 -0.11 12.94
CA PRO A 11 0.98 0.50 14.26
C PRO A 11 1.47 -0.53 15.29
N ALA A 12 2.05 -0.05 16.38
CA ALA A 12 2.42 -0.92 17.49
C ALA A 12 1.16 -1.50 18.15
N ASP A 13 1.27 -2.69 18.74
CA ASP A 13 0.15 -3.30 19.47
C ASP A 13 -0.31 -2.42 20.65
N ASP A 14 0.58 -1.61 21.22
CA ASP A 14 0.31 -0.63 22.27
C ASP A 14 -0.38 0.66 21.78
N ASP A 15 -0.29 1.00 20.47
CA ASP A 15 -1.05 2.11 19.86
C ASP A 15 -2.52 1.74 19.65
N CYS A 16 -2.81 0.44 19.64
CA CYS A 16 -4.17 -0.05 19.72
C CYS A 16 -4.64 0.11 21.17
N CYS A 17 -5.63 0.97 21.36
CA CYS A 17 -6.29 1.31 22.63
C CYS A 17 -7.07 0.13 23.27
N GLY A 18 -6.60 -1.10 23.11
CA GLY A 18 -6.89 -2.30 23.90
C GLY A 18 -8.31 -2.85 23.86
N GLY A 19 -9.29 -2.15 23.28
CA GLY A 19 -10.68 -2.55 23.43
C GLY A 19 -11.71 -1.73 22.67
N GLY A 20 -11.36 -1.17 21.50
CA GLY A 20 -12.32 -0.45 20.66
C GLY A 20 -12.85 0.86 21.26
N ALA A 21 -12.23 1.37 22.32
CA ALA A 21 -12.61 2.65 22.96
C ALA A 21 -12.17 3.87 22.15
N CYS A 22 -11.11 3.72 21.35
CA CYS A 22 -10.59 4.77 20.49
C CYS A 22 -11.14 4.57 19.07
N ASN A 23 -12.08 5.44 18.67
CA ASN A 23 -12.65 5.47 17.33
C ASN A 23 -12.28 6.83 16.70
N PRO A 24 -11.53 6.87 15.59
CA PRO A 24 -11.18 5.77 14.68
C PRO A 24 -10.03 4.87 15.19
N CYS A 25 -10.11 3.57 14.85
CA CYS A 25 -9.06 2.60 15.17
C CYS A 25 -7.81 2.86 14.31
N VAL A 26 -6.62 2.84 14.92
CA VAL A 26 -5.34 3.00 14.20
C VAL A 26 -5.17 1.96 13.08
N TRP A 27 -5.74 0.77 13.27
CA TRP A 27 -5.75 -0.28 12.27
C TRP A 27 -6.60 0.04 11.06
N ASP A 28 -7.73 0.75 11.22
CA ASP A 28 -8.59 1.11 10.09
C ASP A 28 -7.85 2.06 9.13
N HIS A 29 -7.10 3.01 9.69
CA HIS A 29 -6.25 3.91 8.91
C HIS A 29 -5.14 3.13 8.19
N TYR A 30 -4.42 2.27 8.92
CA TYR A 30 -3.37 1.43 8.35
C TYR A 30 -3.89 0.54 7.21
N TYR A 31 -5.05 -0.10 7.38
CA TYR A 31 -5.63 -0.94 6.32
C TYR A 31 -6.08 -0.13 5.10
N ALA A 32 -6.60 1.07 5.30
CA ALA A 32 -6.96 1.96 4.19
C ALA A 32 -5.71 2.35 3.36
N GLU A 33 -4.62 2.73 4.01
CA GLU A 33 -3.35 3.05 3.36
C GLU A 33 -2.74 1.81 2.69
N LEU A 34 -2.79 0.66 3.38
CA LEU A 34 -2.25 -0.60 2.86
C LEU A 34 -2.99 -1.04 1.59
N GLN A 35 -4.31 -0.83 1.53
CA GLN A 35 -5.09 -1.11 0.34
C GLN A 35 -4.65 -0.23 -0.83
N GLN A 36 -4.46 1.08 -0.61
CA GLN A 36 -3.98 2.00 -1.64
C GLN A 36 -2.59 1.60 -2.13
N TRP A 37 -1.69 1.23 -1.21
CA TRP A 37 -0.36 0.74 -1.54
C TRP A 37 -0.40 -0.52 -2.43
N ARG A 38 -1.24 -1.51 -2.09
CA ARG A 38 -1.41 -2.73 -2.89
C ARG A 38 -1.88 -2.42 -4.31
N ILE A 39 -2.85 -1.51 -4.45
CA ILE A 39 -3.37 -1.09 -5.76
C ILE A 39 -2.28 -0.39 -6.57
N ALA A 40 -1.51 0.50 -5.94
CA ALA A 40 -0.41 1.20 -6.60
C ALA A 40 0.70 0.23 -7.04
N GLN A 41 1.04 -0.74 -6.20
CA GLN A 41 2.05 -1.76 -6.50
C GLN A 41 1.60 -2.65 -7.67
N ALA A 42 0.35 -3.10 -7.68
CA ALA A 42 -0.21 -3.89 -8.77
C ALA A 42 -0.17 -3.12 -10.10
N LYS A 43 -0.63 -1.87 -10.12
CA LYS A 43 -0.59 -1.00 -11.31
C LYS A 43 0.84 -0.77 -11.81
N ALA A 44 1.80 -0.58 -10.90
CA ALA A 44 3.19 -0.39 -11.28
C ALA A 44 3.81 -1.66 -11.84
N ASN A 45 3.47 -2.83 -11.29
CA ASN A 45 3.94 -4.12 -11.82
C ASN A 45 3.33 -4.41 -13.21
N GLU A 46 2.05 -4.12 -13.39
CA GLU A 46 1.38 -4.23 -14.70
C GLU A 46 1.99 -3.26 -15.74
N ALA A 47 2.24 -2.01 -15.34
CA ALA A 47 2.89 -1.03 -16.21
C ALA A 47 4.32 -1.45 -16.57
N ALA A 48 5.11 -1.92 -15.61
CA ALA A 48 6.46 -2.42 -15.85
C ALA A 48 6.47 -3.65 -16.77
N ALA A 49 5.56 -4.59 -16.58
CA ALA A 49 5.43 -5.76 -17.45
C ALA A 49 5.07 -5.37 -18.90
N ASN A 50 4.18 -4.38 -19.07
CA ASN A 50 3.78 -3.88 -20.38
C ASN A 50 4.88 -3.05 -21.07
N GLU A 51 5.66 -2.26 -20.32
CA GLU A 51 6.83 -1.55 -20.87
C GLU A 51 7.96 -2.51 -21.26
N GLN A 52 8.24 -3.52 -20.44
CA GLN A 52 9.28 -4.53 -20.73
C GLN A 52 8.94 -5.34 -21.99
N ALA A 53 7.66 -5.68 -22.20
CA ALA A 53 7.21 -6.40 -23.38
C ALA A 53 7.34 -5.57 -24.68
N LYS A 54 7.23 -4.23 -24.60
CA LYS A 54 7.48 -3.35 -25.76
C LYS A 54 8.97 -3.15 -26.04
N ALA A 55 9.81 -3.17 -25.01
CA ALA A 55 11.25 -2.96 -25.15
C ALA A 55 11.99 -4.17 -25.76
N ASP A 56 11.48 -5.40 -25.60
CA ASP A 56 12.09 -6.63 -26.13
C ASP A 56 11.78 -6.91 -27.62
N SER A 57 10.81 -6.19 -28.21
CA SER A 57 10.36 -6.41 -29.59
C SER A 57 11.00 -5.45 -30.62
N GLN A 58 12.09 -4.76 -30.28
CA GLN A 58 12.70 -3.74 -31.15
C GLN A 58 14.18 -3.98 -31.46
#